data_AF-A0A819DMF6-F1
#
_entry.id   AF-A0A819DMF6-F1
#
_cell.length_a   1.000
_cell.length_b   1.000
_cell.length_c   1.000
_cell.angle_alpha   90.00
_cell.angle_beta   90.00
_cell.angle_gamma   90.00
#
_symmetry.space_group_name_H-M   'P 1'
#
loop_
_entity.id
_entity.type
_entity.pdbx_description
1 polymer ?
#
loop_
_entity_poly.entity_id
_entity_poly.type
_entity_poly.pdbx_seq_one_letter_code
_entity_poly.pdbx_strand_id
1 'polypeptide(L)'
;MRFSLRRLGMEWGRIGHQRGKVEYTLSAYDQNPYAGVLGDVSYRYYSRLLKTIITIWVPNMLLGYSMYTWANWEYDRCARKIPSQFADEKPPGEGGDEEQ
;
A
#
# COMPACT_ATOMS: atom_id res chain seq x y z
N MET A 1 -13.15 -15.06 16.52
CA MET A 1 -14.39 -14.98 15.71
C MET A 1 -14.78 -16.39 15.30
N ARG A 2 -15.95 -16.91 15.72
CA ARG A 2 -16.41 -18.26 15.30
C ARG A 2 -17.20 -18.13 14.00
N PHE A 3 -16.66 -18.64 12.90
CA PHE A 3 -17.41 -18.84 11.66
C PHE A 3 -18.33 -20.05 11.85
N SER A 4 -19.64 -19.82 12.03
CA SER A 4 -20.62 -20.90 12.02
C SER A 4 -21.16 -21.10 10.61
N LEU A 5 -21.22 -22.37 10.18
CA LEU A 5 -21.80 -22.81 8.90
C LEU A 5 -23.22 -22.29 8.65
N ARG A 6 -23.97 -21.91 9.70
CA ARG A 6 -25.29 -21.25 9.58
C ARG A 6 -25.26 -19.90 8.85
N ARG A 7 -24.11 -19.24 8.70
CA ARG A 7 -23.97 -17.99 7.92
C ARG A 7 -23.66 -18.21 6.43
N LEU A 8 -23.31 -19.43 6.02
CA LEU A 8 -22.94 -19.72 4.63
C LEU A 8 -24.15 -20.00 3.72
N GLY A 9 -25.34 -20.24 4.29
CA GLY A 9 -26.60 -20.46 3.57
C GLY A 9 -27.67 -19.47 4.01
N MET A 10 -27.46 -18.18 3.77
CA MET A 10 -28.45 -17.14 4.05
C MET A 10 -29.50 -17.10 2.93
N GLU A 11 -30.60 -17.83 3.11
CA GLU A 11 -31.79 -17.73 2.27
C GLU A 11 -32.57 -16.45 2.58
N TRP A 12 -33.21 -15.88 1.56
CA TRP A 12 -34.20 -14.81 1.74
C TRP A 12 -35.24 -15.24 2.77
N GLY A 13 -35.47 -14.38 3.77
CA GLY A 13 -36.35 -14.66 4.92
C GLY A 13 -35.63 -15.10 6.21
N ARG A 14 -34.34 -15.47 6.16
CA ARG A 14 -33.54 -15.86 7.35
C ARG A 14 -32.35 -14.94 7.65
N ILE A 15 -32.24 -13.82 6.92
CA ILE A 15 -31.07 -12.91 6.91
C ILE A 15 -31.01 -12.03 8.16
N GLY A 16 -32.15 -11.70 8.76
CA GLY A 16 -32.19 -10.89 9.98
C GLY A 16 -33.61 -10.48 10.36
N HIS A 17 -33.78 -10.05 11.62
CA HIS A 17 -35.06 -9.54 12.12
C HIS A 17 -35.02 -8.01 12.15
N GLN A 18 -35.82 -7.34 11.32
CA GLN A 18 -35.98 -5.89 11.29
C GLN A 18 -37.48 -5.56 11.40
N ARG A 19 -37.85 -4.58 12.23
CA ARG A 19 -39.23 -4.09 12.41
C ARG A 19 -39.26 -2.57 12.27
N GLY A 20 -40.33 -2.03 11.67
CA GLY A 20 -40.59 -0.58 11.64
C GLY A 20 -39.81 0.24 10.59
N LYS A 21 -39.22 -0.39 9.57
CA LYS A 21 -38.57 0.31 8.45
C LYS A 21 -39.54 0.38 7.26
N VAL A 22 -39.77 1.57 6.74
CA VAL A 22 -40.53 1.80 5.51
C VAL A 22 -39.56 2.35 4.45
N GLU A 23 -39.51 1.72 3.29
CA GLU A 23 -38.68 2.13 2.17
C GLU A 23 -39.58 2.48 0.98
N TYR A 24 -39.28 3.58 0.31
CA TYR A 24 -39.99 4.03 -0.88
C TYR A 24 -39.07 3.93 -2.08
N THR A 25 -39.59 3.40 -3.18
CA THR A 25 -38.85 3.27 -4.44
C THR A 25 -39.74 3.72 -5.59
N LEU A 26 -39.10 4.28 -6.63
CA LEU A 26 -39.76 4.64 -7.88
C LEU A 26 -39.55 3.52 -8.91
N SER A 27 -40.47 3.34 -9.86
CA SER A 27 -40.26 2.42 -10.99
C SER A 27 -39.01 2.82 -11.78
N ALA A 28 -38.27 1.83 -12.29
CA ALA A 28 -37.05 2.10 -13.05
C ALA A 28 -37.30 2.91 -14.33
N TYR A 29 -38.51 2.81 -14.91
CA TYR A 29 -38.90 3.56 -16.10
C TYR A 29 -39.18 5.04 -15.84
N ASP A 30 -39.43 5.42 -14.58
CA ASP A 30 -39.69 6.79 -14.18
C ASP A 30 -38.42 7.51 -13.69
N GLN A 31 -37.33 6.77 -13.51
CA GLN A 31 -36.05 7.31 -13.04
C GLN A 31 -35.13 7.67 -14.20
N ASN A 32 -34.37 8.77 -14.05
CA ASN A 32 -33.26 9.07 -14.95
C ASN A 32 -32.00 8.32 -14.48
N PRO A 33 -31.43 7.39 -15.28
CA PRO A 33 -30.25 6.61 -14.89
C PRO A 33 -28.98 7.45 -14.72
N TYR A 34 -28.93 8.65 -15.32
CA TYR A 34 -27.79 9.57 -15.24
C TYR A 34 -28.05 10.77 -14.34
N ALA A 35 -29.08 10.73 -13.51
CA ALA A 35 -29.35 11.79 -12.54
C ALA A 35 -28.11 12.03 -11.65
N GLY A 36 -27.63 13.28 -11.62
CA GLY A 36 -26.54 13.70 -10.75
C GLY A 36 -25.13 13.27 -11.17
N VAL A 37 -24.94 12.72 -12.38
CA VAL A 37 -23.62 12.24 -12.85
C VAL A 37 -22.54 13.33 -12.79
N LEU A 38 -22.85 14.53 -13.27
CA LEU A 38 -21.88 15.64 -13.33
C LEU A 38 -21.78 16.46 -12.04
N GLY A 39 -22.75 16.36 -11.13
CA GLY A 39 -22.75 17.13 -9.87
C GLY A 39 -22.45 16.26 -8.66
N ASP A 40 -23.48 15.57 -8.18
CA ASP A 40 -23.42 14.83 -6.92
C ASP A 40 -22.53 13.60 -6.98
N VAL A 41 -22.54 12.86 -8.09
CA VAL A 41 -21.79 11.61 -8.22
C VAL A 41 -20.31 11.91 -8.40
N SER A 42 -19.97 12.88 -9.25
CA SER A 42 -18.59 13.30 -9.52
C SER A 42 -17.89 13.81 -8.25
N TYR A 43 -18.53 14.69 -7.47
CA TYR A 43 -17.97 15.21 -6.24
C TYR A 43 -17.80 14.12 -5.16
N ARG A 44 -18.77 13.22 -5.03
CA ARG A 44 -18.66 12.07 -4.12
C ARG A 44 -17.56 11.09 -4.54
N TYR A 45 -17.34 10.91 -5.84
CA TYR A 45 -16.24 10.08 -6.34
C TYR A 45 -14.88 10.73 -6.08
N TYR A 46 -14.75 12.02 -6.37
CA TYR A 46 -13.54 12.79 -6.15
C TYR A 46 -13.13 12.80 -4.66
N SER A 47 -14.08 13.10 -3.77
CA SER A 47 -13.81 13.10 -2.33
C SER A 47 -13.44 11.71 -1.78
N ARG A 48 -14.02 10.64 -2.33
CA ARG A 48 -13.62 9.26 -1.99
C ARG A 48 -12.21 8.96 -2.48
N LEU A 49 -11.91 9.28 -3.73
CA LEU A 49 -10.61 9.03 -4.35
C LEU A 49 -9.50 9.79 -3.61
N LEU A 50 -9.71 11.06 -3.27
CA LEU A 50 -8.76 11.84 -2.47
C LEU A 50 -8.51 11.21 -1.10
N LYS A 51 -9.56 10.81 -0.38
CA LYS A 51 -9.42 10.16 0.93
C LYS A 51 -8.61 8.87 0.82
N THR A 52 -8.89 8.03 -0.17
CA THR A 52 -8.12 6.81 -0.41
C THR A 52 -6.66 7.12 -0.76
N ILE A 53 -6.42 8.10 -1.62
CA ILE A 53 -5.06 8.47 -2.02
C ILE A 53 -4.26 8.94 -0.80
N ILE A 54 -4.81 9.88 -0.04
CA ILE A 54 -4.11 10.51 1.08
C ILE A 54 -3.91 9.52 2.23
N THR A 55 -4.91 8.70 2.56
CA THR A 55 -4.84 7.82 3.74
C THR A 55 -4.09 6.53 3.45
N ILE A 56 -4.19 5.97 2.24
CA ILE A 56 -3.65 4.65 1.93
C ILE A 56 -2.45 4.75 1.00
N TRP A 57 -2.58 5.42 -0.15
CA TRP A 57 -1.53 5.40 -1.16
C TRP A 57 -0.30 6.23 -0.78
N VAL A 58 -0.50 7.48 -0.35
CA VAL A 58 0.60 8.40 -0.07
C VAL A 58 1.58 7.86 0.97
N PRO A 59 1.15 7.34 2.14
CA PRO A 59 2.09 6.81 3.13
C PRO A 59 2.87 5.60 2.60
N ASN A 60 2.23 4.70 1.86
CA ASN A 60 2.88 3.50 1.33
C ASN A 60 3.89 3.83 0.22
N MET A 61 3.57 4.78 -0.66
CA MET A 61 4.48 5.22 -1.71
C MET A 61 5.68 5.97 -1.13
N LEU A 62 5.46 6.85 -0.14
CA LEU A 62 6.53 7.56 0.55
C LEU A 62 7.46 6.59 1.28
N LEU A 63 6.91 5.60 1.98
CA LEU A 63 7.68 4.56 2.66
C LEU A 63 8.49 3.72 1.67
N GLY A 64 7.86 3.28 0.57
CA GLY A 64 8.54 2.49 -0.44
C GLY A 64 9.68 3.26 -1.11
N TYR A 65 9.43 4.53 -1.46
CA TYR A 65 10.44 5.39 -2.07
C TYR A 65 11.59 5.71 -1.12
N SER A 66 11.30 6.03 0.15
CA SER A 66 12.34 6.31 1.13
C SER A 66 13.22 5.08 1.36
N MET A 67 12.62 3.89 1.48
CA MET A 67 13.36 2.65 1.66
C MET A 67 14.23 2.32 0.44
N TYR A 68 13.72 2.53 -0.77
CA TYR A 68 14.49 2.36 -2.00
C TYR A 68 15.71 3.30 -2.07
N THR A 69 15.51 4.60 -1.79
CA THR A 69 16.61 5.58 -1.81
C THR A 69 17.67 5.27 -0.76
N TRP A 70 17.25 4.88 0.45
CA TRP A 70 18.16 4.49 1.51
C TRP A 70 18.97 3.23 1.16
N ALA A 71 18.30 2.20 0.62
CA ALA A 71 18.97 0.96 0.25
C ALA A 71 20.03 1.17 -0.84
N ASN A 72 19.75 2.00 -1.84
CA ASN A 72 20.73 2.34 -2.88
C ASN A 72 21.92 3.12 -2.31
N TRP A 73 21.65 4.11 -1.45
CA TRP A 73 22.70 4.89 -0.81
C TRP A 73 23.62 4.03 0.07
N GLU A 74 23.03 3.12 0.84
CA GLU A 74 23.80 2.22 1.71
C GLU A 74 24.58 1.19 0.88
N TYR A 75 24.00 0.67 -0.20
CA TYR A 75 24.69 -0.20 -1.13
C TYR A 75 25.93 0.47 -1.74
N ASP A 76 25.78 1.69 -2.25
CA ASP A 76 26.88 2.45 -2.83
C ASP A 76 27.97 2.78 -1.81
N ARG A 77 27.59 2.98 -0.54
CA ARG A 77 28.52 3.19 0.57
C ARG A 77 29.33 1.92 0.87
N CYS A 78 28.66 0.77 0.97
CA CYS A 78 29.28 -0.51 1.29
C CYS A 78 30.13 -1.07 0.13
N ALA A 79 29.75 -0.80 -1.11
CA ALA A 79 30.47 -1.27 -2.29
C ALA A 79 31.83 -0.56 -2.48
N ARG A 80 32.05 0.59 -1.84
CA ARG A 80 33.32 1.30 -1.90
C ARG A 80 34.34 0.67 -0.97
N LYS A 81 35.57 0.52 -1.48
CA LYS A 81 36.73 0.08 -0.70
C LYS A 81 36.94 1.04 0.48
N ILE A 82 37.14 0.48 1.68
CA ILE A 82 37.39 1.26 2.88
C ILE A 82 38.92 1.35 3.06
N PRO A 83 39.51 2.57 3.08
CA PRO A 83 40.96 2.73 3.14
C PRO A 83 41.58 2.14 4.41
N SER A 84 40.83 2.08 5.53
CA SER A 84 41.31 1.48 6.78
C SER A 84 41.55 -0.02 6.71
N GLN A 85 40.98 -0.73 5.72
CA GLN A 85 41.19 -2.16 5.55
C GLN A 85 42.55 -2.50 4.91
N PHE A 86 43.24 -1.50 4.34
CA PHE A 86 44.55 -1.65 3.70
C PHE A 86 45.69 -1.01 4.50
N ALA A 87 45.41 -0.54 5.72
CA ALA A 87 46.39 0.16 6.54
C ALA A 87 47.53 -0.76 7.05
N ASP A 88 47.25 -2.05 7.23
CA ASP A 88 48.19 -3.06 7.75
C ASP A 88 48.76 -3.98 6.65
N GLU A 89 48.37 -3.79 5.38
CA GLU A 89 48.86 -4.58 4.25
C GLU A 89 50.18 -3.97 3.72
N LYS A 90 51.30 -4.66 3.92
CA LYS A 90 52.59 -4.31 3.29
C LYS A 90 52.45 -4.48 1.77
N PRO A 91 52.91 -3.52 0.94
CA PRO A 91 52.71 -3.57 -0.51
C PRO A 91 53.32 -4.85 -1.11
N PRO A 92 52.59 -5.55 -2.01
CA PRO A 92 53.11 -6.73 -2.69
C PRO A 92 54.20 -6.29 -3.68
N GLY A 93 55.45 -6.36 -3.23
CA GLY A 93 56.63 -5.90 -3.97
C GLY A 93 57.85 -5.58 -3.10
N GLU A 94 57.69 -5.39 -1.79
CA GLU A 94 58.80 -5.22 -0.82
C GLU A 94 59.02 -6.48 0.04
N GLY A 95 59.03 -7.62 -0.63
CA GLY A 95 59.49 -8.91 -0.11
C GLY A 95 60.68 -9.38 -0.93
N GLY A 96 61.76 -8.59 -0.93
CA GLY A 96 63.09 -9.03 -1.30
C GLY A 96 63.89 -9.22 -0.02
N ASP A 97 64.18 -10.48 0.28
CA ASP A 97 65.38 -10.97 0.96
C ASP A 97 65.63 -10.54 2.40
N GLU A 98 65.06 -11.25 3.38
CA GLU A 98 65.79 -11.54 4.63
C GLU A 98 65.53 -12.99 5.06
N GLU A 99 66.38 -13.89 4.56
CA GLU A 99 66.84 -15.05 5.31
C GLU A 99 67.61 -14.56 6.55
N GLN A 100 67.10 -14.87 7.75
CA GLN A 100 67.82 -15.43 8.92
C GLN A 100 66.95 -15.39 10.18
#